data_AF-A0A9P3IYG7-F1
#
_entry.id   AF-A0A9P3IYG7-F1
#
_cell.length_a   1.000
_cell.length_b   1.000
_cell.length_c   1.000
_cell.angle_alpha   90.00
_cell.angle_beta   90.00
_cell.angle_gamma   90.00
#
_symmetry.space_group_name_H-M   'P 1'
#
loop_
_entity.id
_entity.type
_entity.pdbx_description
1 polymer ?
#
loop_
_entity_poly.entity_id
_entity_poly.type
_entity_poly.pdbx_seq_one_letter_code
_entity_poly.pdbx_strand_id
1 'polypeptide(L)'
;MLQLPSSKLFLKIFEFVMKQIDPRFKYGNKPEDDILDFVKGLHYPYNLSRSSLQQAGTPHTWPPLLAMLNWLVQTINFSDATSGPGTTAAQPAHLTPRRFEAGPLTNLTSETSPLDEEGCRAVFFEFMKESYNVFMNTEDETISDAKSQEMMQLFTTYFEEARQEVALDVENLKTELSRKEATLERMQDKSELKKLQEDKEILEKLLSDLIKETQRGEKDLQGYEEVLLDKQQELKKCAEITAGIQEDNALLCKRIQEQRFSKDDIEHMEEKLARRKAVLQMLKENRMHAGKEASKVEIQKVKIMEEIGQAAKKFNQRAAR
;
A
#
# COMPACT_ATOMS: atom_id res chain seq x y z
N MET A 1 62.31 -17.05 -38.44
CA MET A 1 61.11 -17.88 -38.22
C MET A 1 61.56 -19.25 -37.72
N LEU A 2 61.03 -19.76 -36.61
CA LEU A 2 61.38 -21.05 -35.99
C LEU A 2 60.80 -22.25 -36.77
N GLN A 3 61.04 -22.31 -38.09
CA GLN A 3 60.60 -23.43 -38.91
C GLN A 3 61.61 -24.58 -38.77
N LEU A 4 61.27 -25.53 -37.88
CA LEU A 4 61.99 -26.78 -37.55
C LEU A 4 63.33 -26.60 -36.81
N PRO A 5 63.32 -26.35 -35.49
CA PRO A 5 64.54 -26.36 -34.70
C PRO A 5 65.10 -27.79 -34.55
N SER A 6 66.42 -27.90 -34.50
CA SER A 6 67.09 -29.14 -34.06
C SER A 6 66.71 -29.48 -32.62
N SER A 7 66.69 -30.76 -32.24
CA SER A 7 66.42 -31.20 -30.87
C SER A 7 67.35 -30.53 -29.83
N LYS A 8 68.60 -30.25 -30.20
CA LYS A 8 69.54 -29.50 -29.33
C LYS A 8 69.12 -28.05 -29.10
N LEU A 9 68.55 -27.42 -30.13
CA LEU A 9 68.05 -26.05 -30.03
C LEU A 9 66.77 -26.01 -29.19
N PHE A 10 65.88 -26.99 -29.35
CA PHE A 10 64.70 -27.14 -28.49
C PHE A 10 65.07 -27.27 -27.00
N LEU A 11 66.04 -28.13 -26.66
CA LEU A 11 66.50 -28.30 -25.27
C LEU A 11 67.07 -26.99 -24.69
N LYS A 12 67.81 -26.21 -25.49
CA LYS A 12 68.31 -24.88 -25.06
C LYS A 12 67.20 -23.87 -24.86
N ILE A 13 66.19 -23.87 -25.73
CA ILE A 13 65.02 -22.99 -25.61
C ILE A 13 64.24 -23.35 -24.34
N PHE A 14 63.98 -24.63 -24.11
CA PHE A 14 63.30 -25.09 -22.90
C PHE A 14 64.09 -24.74 -21.64
N GLU A 15 65.42 -24.95 -21.63
CA GLU A 15 66.28 -24.56 -20.50
C GLU A 15 66.21 -23.06 -20.22
N PHE A 16 66.24 -22.24 -21.26
CA PHE A 16 66.13 -20.79 -21.14
C PHE A 16 64.78 -20.38 -20.53
N VAL A 17 63.69 -21.00 -20.97
CA VAL A 17 62.34 -20.75 -20.42
C VAL A 17 62.24 -21.21 -18.96
N MET A 18 62.76 -22.40 -18.63
CA MET A 18 62.73 -22.92 -17.26
C MET A 18 63.56 -22.09 -16.28
N LYS A 19 64.66 -21.48 -16.72
CA LYS A 19 65.47 -20.58 -15.88
C LYS A 19 64.75 -19.29 -15.46
N GLN A 20 63.66 -18.92 -16.14
CA GLN A 20 62.80 -17.82 -15.70
C GLN A 20 61.95 -18.23 -14.48
N ILE A 21 61.65 -19.52 -14.33
CA ILE A 21 60.89 -20.06 -13.20
C ILE A 21 61.83 -20.42 -12.04
N ASP A 22 62.95 -21.10 -12.34
CA ASP A 22 63.97 -21.47 -11.34
C ASP A 22 65.37 -21.08 -11.85
N PRO A 23 65.98 -20.02 -11.29
CA PRO A 23 67.33 -19.59 -11.66
C PRO A 23 68.42 -20.67 -11.51
N ARG A 24 68.18 -21.72 -10.71
CA ARG A 24 69.12 -22.82 -10.45
C ARG A 24 68.87 -24.06 -11.33
N PHE A 25 67.95 -23.98 -12.29
CA PHE A 25 67.59 -25.09 -13.16
C PHE A 25 68.77 -25.67 -13.96
N LYS A 26 68.92 -27.00 -13.91
CA LYS A 26 69.84 -27.80 -14.73
C LYS A 26 69.20 -29.14 -15.08
N TYR A 27 69.42 -29.62 -16.30
CA TYR A 27 69.03 -30.98 -16.67
C TYR A 27 69.85 -32.03 -15.90
N GLY A 28 69.20 -33.14 -15.59
CA GLY A 28 69.84 -34.36 -15.12
C GLY A 28 70.40 -35.20 -16.28
N ASN A 29 70.52 -36.51 -16.06
CA ASN A 29 71.13 -37.43 -17.02
C ASN A 29 70.25 -37.72 -18.25
N LYS A 30 68.93 -37.46 -18.16
CA LYS A 30 67.94 -37.78 -19.20
C LYS A 30 67.03 -36.57 -19.43
N PRO A 31 67.43 -35.61 -20.27
CA PRO A 31 66.73 -34.34 -20.40
C PRO A 31 65.28 -34.52 -20.88
N GLU A 32 64.96 -35.56 -21.67
CA GLU A 32 63.58 -35.82 -22.10
C GLU A 32 62.68 -36.31 -20.97
N ASP A 33 63.21 -37.06 -20.00
CA ASP A 33 62.43 -37.51 -18.84
C ASP A 33 62.19 -36.32 -17.89
N ASP A 34 63.24 -35.51 -17.67
CA ASP A 34 63.16 -34.29 -16.86
C ASP A 34 62.09 -33.34 -17.42
N ILE A 35 62.08 -33.09 -18.74
CA ILE A 35 61.08 -32.24 -19.40
C ILE A 35 59.66 -32.75 -19.14
N LEU A 36 59.43 -34.05 -19.23
CA LEU A 36 58.10 -34.62 -18.99
C LEU A 36 57.68 -34.46 -17.53
N ASP A 37 58.60 -34.63 -16.58
CA ASP A 37 58.31 -34.48 -15.15
C ASP A 37 58.06 -33.02 -14.75
N PHE A 38 58.83 -32.07 -15.31
CA PHE A 38 58.58 -30.64 -15.11
C PHE A 38 57.22 -30.22 -15.66
N VAL A 39 56.91 -30.62 -16.89
CA VAL A 39 55.66 -30.27 -17.57
C VAL A 39 54.45 -30.91 -16.87
N LYS A 40 54.61 -32.10 -16.28
CA LYS A 40 53.60 -32.71 -15.39
C LYS A 40 53.46 -31.98 -14.07
N GLY A 41 54.57 -31.59 -13.43
CA GLY A 41 54.55 -30.82 -12.18
C GLY A 41 53.91 -29.44 -12.32
N LEU A 42 54.04 -28.83 -13.50
CA LEU A 42 53.34 -27.59 -13.88
C LEU A 42 51.89 -27.82 -14.32
N HIS A 43 51.39 -29.06 -14.29
CA HIS A 43 50.03 -29.43 -14.71
C HIS A 43 49.69 -29.07 -16.16
N TYR A 44 50.63 -29.28 -17.09
CA TYR A 44 50.36 -29.09 -18.51
C TYR A 44 49.21 -29.99 -18.99
N PRO A 45 48.19 -29.44 -19.66
CA PRO A 45 46.94 -30.16 -19.93
C PRO A 45 47.00 -31.18 -21.08
N TYR A 46 48.10 -31.23 -21.84
CA TYR A 46 48.22 -32.12 -23.00
C TYR A 46 49.33 -33.16 -22.82
N ASN A 47 49.09 -34.36 -23.34
CA ASN A 47 50.07 -35.44 -23.24
C ASN A 47 51.23 -35.22 -24.22
N LEU A 48 52.45 -35.28 -23.69
CA LEU A 48 53.69 -35.34 -24.47
C LEU A 48 54.33 -36.71 -24.33
N SER A 49 54.80 -37.26 -25.44
CA SER A 49 55.52 -38.54 -25.43
C SER A 49 57.02 -38.30 -25.49
N ARG A 50 57.80 -39.24 -24.93
CA ARG A 50 59.26 -39.25 -25.03
C ARG A 50 59.75 -39.23 -26.48
N SER A 51 59.05 -39.95 -27.37
CA SER A 51 59.37 -40.00 -28.80
C SER A 51 59.21 -38.63 -29.48
N SER A 52 58.19 -37.86 -29.06
CA SER A 52 57.96 -36.50 -29.57
C SER A 52 59.11 -35.56 -29.22
N LEU A 53 59.71 -35.69 -28.02
CA LEU A 53 60.85 -34.88 -27.57
C LEU A 53 62.16 -35.26 -28.29
N GLN A 54 62.38 -36.55 -28.54
CA GLN A 54 63.56 -37.01 -29.30
C GLN A 54 63.53 -36.53 -30.75
N GLN A 55 62.33 -36.47 -31.33
CA GLN A 55 62.09 -36.03 -32.71
C GLN A 55 61.63 -34.57 -32.79
N ALA A 56 62.07 -33.69 -31.90
CA ALA A 56 61.54 -32.31 -31.77
C ALA A 56 61.61 -31.45 -33.05
N GLY A 57 62.41 -31.83 -34.04
CA GLY A 57 62.59 -31.13 -35.31
C GLY A 57 61.81 -31.70 -36.51
N THR A 58 60.83 -32.59 -36.33
CA THR A 58 60.03 -33.10 -37.46
C THR A 58 58.75 -32.28 -37.68
N PRO A 59 58.21 -32.21 -38.91
CA PRO A 59 57.02 -31.41 -39.23
C PRO A 59 55.78 -31.75 -38.37
N HIS A 60 55.66 -33.00 -37.90
CA HIS A 60 54.49 -33.48 -37.16
C HIS A 60 54.63 -33.38 -35.64
N THR A 61 55.86 -33.31 -35.11
CA THR A 61 56.15 -33.24 -33.67
C THR A 61 56.45 -31.82 -33.19
N TRP A 62 56.91 -30.94 -34.09
CA TRP A 62 57.22 -29.57 -33.76
C TRP A 62 56.00 -28.74 -33.30
N PRO A 63 54.81 -28.83 -33.93
CA PRO A 63 53.66 -28.01 -33.51
C PRO A 63 53.19 -28.28 -32.07
N PRO A 64 53.05 -29.55 -31.60
CA PRO A 64 52.75 -29.83 -30.19
C PRO A 64 53.81 -29.32 -29.21
N LEU A 65 55.10 -29.44 -29.55
CA LEU A 65 56.18 -28.94 -28.69
C LEU A 65 56.23 -27.42 -28.62
N LEU A 66 55.98 -26.76 -29.75
CA LEU A 66 55.86 -25.30 -29.79
C LEU A 66 54.64 -24.83 -28.98
N ALA A 67 53.52 -25.55 -29.04
CA ALA A 67 52.36 -25.26 -28.20
C ALA A 67 52.68 -25.38 -26.71
N MET A 68 53.50 -26.37 -26.32
CA MET A 68 53.99 -26.49 -24.94
C MET A 68 54.91 -25.32 -24.55
N LEU A 69 55.89 -24.96 -25.38
CA LEU A 69 56.77 -23.82 -25.11
C LEU A 69 56.00 -22.49 -25.01
N ASN A 70 55.03 -22.28 -25.91
CA ASN A 70 54.17 -21.12 -25.88
C ASN A 70 53.30 -21.10 -24.62
N TRP A 71 52.76 -22.25 -24.21
CA TRP A 71 52.03 -22.36 -22.94
C TRP A 71 52.92 -22.02 -21.75
N LEU A 72 54.16 -22.53 -21.69
CA LEU A 72 55.11 -22.17 -20.61
C LEU A 72 55.37 -20.66 -20.54
N VAL A 73 55.60 -20.03 -21.70
CA VAL A 73 55.81 -18.57 -21.77
C VAL A 73 54.56 -17.81 -21.31
N GLN A 74 53.36 -18.26 -21.68
CA GLN A 74 52.11 -17.67 -21.20
C GLN A 74 51.95 -17.82 -19.69
N THR A 75 52.30 -18.97 -19.12
CA THR A 75 52.27 -19.22 -17.68
C THR A 75 53.24 -18.32 -16.92
N ILE A 76 54.46 -18.13 -17.43
CA ILE A 76 55.46 -17.22 -16.85
C ILE A 76 54.99 -15.76 -16.92
N ASN A 77 54.50 -15.33 -18.08
CA ASN A 77 53.99 -13.96 -18.23
C ASN A 77 52.79 -13.69 -17.31
N PHE A 78 51.94 -14.70 -17.09
CA PHE A 78 50.84 -14.59 -16.14
C PHE A 78 51.35 -14.52 -14.70
N SER A 79 52.31 -15.36 -14.30
CA SER A 79 52.89 -15.29 -12.96
C SER A 79 53.56 -13.94 -12.71
N ASP A 80 54.31 -13.41 -13.67
CA ASP A 80 54.96 -12.10 -13.56
C ASP A 80 53.94 -10.95 -13.51
N ALA A 81 52.85 -11.03 -14.27
CA ALA A 81 51.77 -10.05 -14.20
C ALA A 81 51.05 -10.07 -12.84
N THR A 82 50.88 -11.26 -12.24
CA THR A 82 50.30 -11.40 -10.89
C THR A 82 51.28 -11.09 -9.76
N SER A 83 52.58 -11.22 -10.02
CA SER A 83 53.68 -10.92 -9.11
C SER A 83 54.20 -9.48 -9.27
N GLY A 84 53.56 -8.70 -10.14
CA GLY A 84 53.79 -7.28 -10.26
C GLY A 84 53.63 -6.57 -8.91
N PRO A 85 54.29 -5.41 -8.70
CA PRO A 85 54.40 -4.73 -7.41
C PRO A 85 53.09 -4.09 -6.90
N GLY A 86 51.91 -4.65 -7.23
CA GLY A 86 50.64 -3.96 -7.11
C GLY A 86 49.49 -4.74 -6.46
N THR A 87 49.62 -6.00 -6.03
CA THR A 87 48.42 -6.69 -5.50
C THR A 87 48.59 -7.66 -4.32
N THR A 88 49.78 -8.11 -3.94
CA THR A 88 49.91 -8.98 -2.73
C THR A 88 51.20 -8.85 -1.92
N ALA A 89 52.15 -8.01 -2.34
CA ALA A 89 53.07 -7.41 -1.40
C ALA A 89 52.39 -6.12 -0.93
N ALA A 90 51.88 -6.12 0.29
CA ALA A 90 51.70 -4.87 1.02
C ALA A 90 52.93 -4.01 0.71
N GLN A 91 52.71 -2.82 0.15
CA GLN A 91 53.74 -1.79 0.14
C GLN A 91 54.40 -1.85 1.52
N PRO A 92 55.75 -1.95 1.61
CA PRO A 92 56.41 -2.01 2.91
C PRO A 92 55.78 -0.90 3.72
N ALA A 93 55.06 -1.29 4.78
CA ALA A 93 54.27 -0.36 5.57
C ALA A 93 55.24 0.74 5.93
N HIS A 94 55.08 1.87 5.25
CA HIS A 94 55.98 2.98 5.31
C HIS A 94 55.96 3.36 6.78
N LEU A 95 57.11 3.29 7.44
CA LEU A 95 57.28 3.73 8.84
C LEU A 95 56.95 5.22 9.02
N THR A 96 56.55 5.91 7.96
CA THR A 96 55.92 7.22 8.02
C THR A 96 54.43 7.04 8.29
N PRO A 97 53.87 7.64 9.37
CA PRO A 97 52.44 7.73 9.57
C PRO A 97 51.79 8.13 8.25
N ARG A 98 50.88 7.28 7.73
CA ARG A 98 50.06 7.65 6.58
C ARG A 98 49.29 8.87 7.03
N ARG A 99 49.73 10.06 6.59
CA ARG A 99 49.04 11.33 6.84
C ARG A 99 47.57 11.06 6.63
N PHE A 100 46.78 11.27 7.68
CA PHE A 100 45.34 11.16 7.62
C PHE A 100 44.88 12.20 6.60
N GLU A 101 44.71 11.77 5.35
CA GLU A 101 44.07 12.58 4.32
C GLU A 101 42.64 12.73 4.82
N ALA A 102 42.37 13.88 5.45
CA ALA A 102 41.08 14.31 5.94
C ALA A 102 40.08 14.38 4.78
N GLY A 103 39.61 13.21 4.35
CA GLY A 103 38.41 13.07 3.55
C GLY A 103 37.19 13.43 4.41
N PRO A 104 36.06 13.80 3.78
CA PRO A 104 34.82 14.07 4.49
C PRO A 104 34.50 12.92 5.45
N LEU A 105 34.09 13.28 6.67
CA LEU A 105 33.83 12.45 7.85
C LEU A 105 32.74 11.36 7.69
N THR A 106 32.44 10.92 6.46
CA THR A 106 31.47 9.86 6.18
C THR A 106 32.11 8.47 6.06
N ASN A 107 33.44 8.37 6.01
CA ASN A 107 34.14 7.11 5.73
C ASN A 107 35.22 6.76 6.78
N LEU A 108 35.01 7.06 8.06
CA LEU A 108 35.71 6.30 9.11
C LEU A 108 35.03 4.94 9.24
N THR A 109 35.34 4.01 8.34
CA THR A 109 35.19 2.59 8.64
C THR A 109 36.41 2.15 9.44
N SER A 110 36.27 1.07 10.22
CA SER A 110 37.32 0.44 11.03
C SER A 110 38.62 0.09 10.27
N GLU A 111 38.67 0.30 8.96
CA GLU A 111 39.68 -0.21 8.02
C GLU A 111 40.75 0.82 7.64
N THR A 112 40.68 2.06 8.15
CA THR A 112 41.63 3.13 7.79
C THR A 112 42.43 3.66 8.97
N SER A 113 42.29 3.05 10.16
CA SER A 113 43.04 3.46 11.35
C SER A 113 44.39 2.74 11.39
N PRO A 114 45.53 3.45 11.44
CA PRO A 114 46.83 2.82 11.70
C PRO A 114 46.89 2.07 13.04
N LEU A 115 45.90 2.28 13.90
CA LEU A 115 45.71 1.65 15.21
C LEU A 115 44.64 0.54 15.21
N ASP A 116 44.12 0.14 14.06
CA ASP A 116 43.30 -1.09 13.98
C ASP A 116 44.18 -2.34 14.19
N GLU A 117 43.54 -3.47 14.51
CA GLU A 117 44.24 -4.71 14.83
C GLU A 117 45.16 -5.16 13.69
N GLU A 118 44.79 -4.86 12.44
CA GLU A 118 45.53 -5.24 11.24
C GLU A 118 46.74 -4.33 10.97
N GLY A 119 46.58 -3.02 11.15
CA GLY A 119 47.65 -2.03 11.08
C GLY A 119 48.69 -2.27 12.18
N CYS A 120 48.25 -2.55 13.40
CA CYS A 120 49.16 -2.93 14.49
C CYS A 120 49.94 -4.22 14.17
N ARG A 121 49.27 -5.22 13.57
CA ARG A 121 49.90 -6.47 13.12
C ARG A 121 50.92 -6.22 12.01
N ALA A 122 50.62 -5.36 11.05
CA ALA A 122 51.53 -5.05 9.94
C ALA A 122 52.82 -4.39 10.42
N VAL A 123 52.72 -3.38 11.30
CA VAL A 123 53.90 -2.71 11.87
C VAL A 123 54.69 -3.68 12.77
N PHE A 124 54.00 -4.53 13.55
CA PHE A 124 54.65 -5.56 14.35
C PHE A 124 55.35 -6.62 13.48
N PHE A 125 54.76 -7.00 12.35
CA PHE A 125 55.35 -7.97 11.43
C PHE A 125 56.62 -7.44 10.77
N GLU A 126 56.65 -6.17 10.36
CA GLU A 126 57.87 -5.54 9.84
C GLU A 126 58.97 -5.43 10.91
N PHE A 127 58.60 -5.09 12.15
CA PHE A 127 59.52 -5.16 13.29
C PHE A 127 60.13 -6.57 13.43
N MET A 128 59.28 -7.60 13.47
CA MET A 128 59.71 -8.99 13.59
C MET A 128 60.61 -9.43 12.44
N LYS A 129 60.28 -9.04 11.20
CA LYS A 129 61.08 -9.36 10.01
C LYS A 129 62.47 -8.75 10.07
N GLU A 130 62.57 -7.48 10.42
CA GLU A 130 63.86 -6.79 10.49
C GLU A 130 64.70 -7.26 11.67
N SER A 131 64.10 -7.44 12.85
CA SER A 131 64.76 -8.05 14.02
C SER A 131 65.22 -9.46 13.73
N TYR A 132 64.45 -10.26 13.00
CA TYR A 132 64.82 -11.62 12.62
C TYR A 132 65.95 -11.65 11.57
N ASN A 133 65.95 -10.71 10.63
CA ASN A 133 67.06 -10.54 9.69
C ASN A 133 68.35 -10.17 10.42
N VAL A 134 68.28 -9.28 11.42
CA VAL A 134 69.44 -8.98 12.27
C VAL A 134 69.87 -10.23 13.01
N PHE A 135 68.96 -10.89 13.73
CA PHE A 135 69.24 -12.14 14.47
C PHE A 135 69.91 -13.22 13.62
N MET A 136 69.46 -13.43 12.38
CA MET A 136 70.04 -14.44 11.48
C MET A 136 71.41 -14.06 10.90
N ASN A 137 71.76 -12.77 10.86
CA ASN A 137 72.97 -12.27 10.23
C ASN A 137 74.05 -11.80 11.21
N THR A 138 73.74 -11.54 12.48
CA THR A 138 74.72 -11.18 13.51
C THR A 138 75.12 -12.38 14.37
N GLU A 139 76.41 -12.67 14.42
CA GLU A 139 77.02 -13.61 15.39
C GLU A 139 77.25 -12.95 16.78
N ASP A 140 77.05 -11.64 16.89
CA ASP A 140 77.31 -10.83 18.10
C ASP A 140 75.99 -10.36 18.74
N GLU A 141 75.66 -10.94 19.90
CA GLU A 141 74.45 -10.64 20.69
C GLU A 141 74.34 -9.15 21.06
N THR A 142 75.45 -8.45 21.24
CA THR A 142 75.44 -7.05 21.67
C THR A 142 74.95 -6.09 20.57
N ILE A 143 75.23 -6.41 19.31
CA ILE A 143 74.77 -5.65 18.13
C ILE A 143 73.29 -5.95 17.84
N SER A 144 72.86 -7.19 18.12
CA SER A 144 71.46 -7.61 18.02
C SER A 144 70.57 -6.86 19.04
N ASP A 145 71.05 -6.72 20.27
CA ASP A 145 70.30 -6.04 21.34
C ASP A 145 70.17 -4.52 21.09
N ALA A 146 71.25 -3.86 20.68
CA ALA A 146 71.24 -2.43 20.40
C ALA A 146 70.27 -2.07 19.24
N LYS A 147 70.30 -2.82 18.13
CA LYS A 147 69.38 -2.60 17.00
C LYS A 147 67.93 -2.91 17.36
N SER A 148 67.69 -3.93 18.18
CA SER A 148 66.35 -4.26 18.66
C SER A 148 65.76 -3.16 19.54
N GLN A 149 66.60 -2.52 20.37
CA GLN A 149 66.20 -1.39 21.19
C GLN A 149 65.88 -0.14 20.37
N GLU A 150 66.69 0.20 19.36
CA GLU A 150 66.42 1.31 18.43
C GLU A 150 65.09 1.11 17.69
N MET A 151 64.84 -0.11 17.20
CA MET A 151 63.58 -0.46 16.54
C MET A 151 62.36 -0.38 17.47
N MET A 152 62.51 -0.80 18.73
CA MET A 152 61.45 -0.66 19.73
C MET A 152 61.13 0.80 20.06
N GLN A 153 62.14 1.67 20.09
CA GLN A 153 61.95 3.11 20.29
C GLN A 153 61.20 3.73 19.11
N LEU A 154 61.59 3.42 17.87
CA LEU A 154 60.91 3.90 16.67
C LEU A 154 59.43 3.50 16.67
N PHE A 155 59.14 2.25 17.02
CA PHE A 155 57.78 1.75 17.15
C PHE A 155 57.00 2.51 18.23
N THR A 156 57.59 2.70 19.41
CA THR A 156 56.95 3.44 20.51
C THR A 156 56.59 4.87 20.10
N THR A 157 57.50 5.57 19.41
CA THR A 157 57.25 6.92 18.89
C THR A 157 56.11 6.94 17.88
N TYR A 158 56.07 5.96 16.98
CA TYR A 158 54.99 5.84 15.99
C TYR A 158 53.60 5.71 16.65
N PHE A 159 53.46 4.85 17.66
CA PHE A 159 52.18 4.69 18.38
C PHE A 159 51.80 5.95 19.16
N GLU A 160 52.78 6.67 19.70
CA GLU A 160 52.56 7.90 20.43
C GLU A 160 52.02 9.01 19.49
N GLU A 161 52.63 9.17 18.32
CA GLU A 161 52.18 10.13 17.29
C GLU A 161 50.77 9.81 16.81
N ALA A 162 50.48 8.54 16.50
CA ALA A 162 49.14 8.11 16.08
C ALA A 162 48.10 8.36 17.19
N ARG A 163 48.46 8.13 18.46
CA ARG A 163 47.57 8.42 19.60
C ARG A 163 47.30 9.92 19.75
N GLN A 164 48.30 10.76 19.51
CA GLN A 164 48.17 12.21 19.60
C GLN A 164 47.24 12.77 18.50
N GLU A 165 47.33 12.25 17.28
CA GLU A 165 46.45 12.64 16.18
C GLU A 165 44.97 12.32 16.49
N VAL A 166 44.70 11.10 16.95
CA VAL A 166 43.35 10.69 17.36
C VAL A 166 42.82 11.57 18.50
N ALA A 167 43.68 11.97 19.44
CA ALA A 167 43.28 12.85 20.54
C ALA A 167 42.84 14.24 20.05
N LEU A 168 43.52 14.80 19.04
CA LEU A 168 43.16 16.08 18.41
C LEU A 168 41.81 15.97 17.68
N ASP A 169 41.57 14.88 16.96
CA ASP A 169 40.30 14.66 16.27
C ASP A 169 39.13 14.55 17.25
N VAL A 170 39.33 13.86 18.37
CA VAL A 170 38.33 13.77 19.45
C VAL A 170 38.03 15.16 20.03
N GLU A 171 39.03 16.01 20.21
CA GLU A 171 38.84 17.38 20.69
C GLU A 171 38.05 18.22 19.67
N ASN A 172 38.42 18.17 18.39
CA ASN A 172 37.70 18.85 17.31
C ASN A 172 36.23 18.43 17.27
N LEU A 173 35.95 17.11 17.30
CA LEU A 173 34.59 16.57 17.32
C LEU A 173 33.79 17.06 18.53
N LYS A 174 34.40 17.12 19.71
CA LYS A 174 33.76 17.67 20.92
C LYS A 174 33.39 19.14 20.74
N THR A 175 34.27 19.94 20.13
CA THR A 175 33.97 21.36 19.88
C THR A 175 32.84 21.54 18.87
N GLU A 176 32.79 20.73 17.81
CA GLU A 176 31.69 20.76 16.84
C GLU A 176 30.37 20.34 17.49
N LEU A 177 30.38 19.28 18.30
CA LEU A 177 29.20 18.82 19.03
C LEU A 177 28.65 19.92 19.93
N SER A 178 29.50 20.55 20.75
CA SER A 178 29.11 21.66 21.62
C SER A 178 28.52 22.84 20.83
N ARG A 179 29.08 23.15 19.64
CA ARG A 179 28.54 24.20 18.75
C ARG A 179 27.16 23.84 18.21
N LYS A 180 26.94 22.57 17.85
CA LYS A 180 25.64 22.09 17.36
C LYS A 180 24.60 22.10 18.47
N GLU A 181 24.96 21.65 19.67
CA GLU A 181 24.11 21.70 20.87
C GLU A 181 23.69 23.14 21.20
N ALA A 182 24.63 24.09 21.23
CA ALA A 182 24.32 25.51 21.46
C ALA A 182 23.41 26.11 20.38
N THR A 183 23.52 25.65 19.13
CA THR A 183 22.63 26.08 18.04
C THR A 183 21.22 25.53 18.23
N LEU A 184 21.11 24.28 18.68
CA LEU A 184 19.85 23.61 18.95
C LEU A 184 19.11 24.27 20.13
N GLU A 185 19.83 24.58 21.21
CA GLU A 185 19.29 25.31 22.36
C GLU A 185 18.77 26.70 21.94
N ARG A 186 19.53 27.45 21.14
CA ARG A 186 19.06 28.74 20.58
C ARG A 186 17.82 28.61 19.70
N MET A 187 17.66 27.50 18.98
CA MET A 187 16.46 27.26 18.17
C MET A 187 15.26 26.87 19.03
N GLN A 188 15.47 26.12 20.11
CA GLN A 188 14.43 25.77 21.08
C GLN A 188 13.96 26.98 21.91
N ASP A 189 14.87 27.91 22.18
CA ASP A 189 14.58 29.11 22.97
C ASP A 189 13.94 30.25 22.16
N LYS A 190 13.81 30.08 20.83
CA LYS A 190 13.03 31.00 20.01
C LYS A 190 11.56 30.92 20.43
N SER A 191 11.08 31.99 21.04
CA SER A 191 9.67 32.29 21.29
C SER A 191 8.76 31.94 20.10
N GLU A 192 9.27 32.02 18.87
CA GLU A 192 8.56 31.63 17.64
C GLU A 192 8.20 30.14 17.58
N LEU A 193 9.06 29.22 18.04
CA LEU A 193 8.77 27.79 18.03
C LEU A 193 7.66 27.45 19.04
N LYS A 194 7.70 28.06 20.22
CA LYS A 194 6.64 27.93 21.23
C LYS A 194 5.30 28.47 20.71
N LYS A 195 5.32 29.66 20.09
CA LYS A 195 4.14 30.24 19.43
C LYS A 195 3.56 29.33 18.34
N LEU A 196 4.42 28.76 17.49
CA LEU A 196 3.99 27.82 16.46
C LEU A 196 3.41 26.52 17.05
N GLN A 197 3.94 26.06 18.18
CA GLN A 197 3.39 24.90 18.89
C GLN A 197 2.01 25.20 19.48
N GLU A 198 1.84 26.37 20.11
CA GLU A 198 0.55 26.84 20.61
C GLU A 198 -0.47 27.01 19.47
N ASP A 199 -0.08 27.64 18.36
CA ASP A 199 -0.92 27.80 17.16
C ASP A 199 -1.33 26.45 16.58
N LYS A 200 -0.40 25.47 16.55
CA LYS A 200 -0.69 24.11 16.11
C LYS A 200 -1.76 23.46 17.00
N GLU A 201 -1.64 23.55 18.32
CA GLU A 201 -2.62 22.97 19.25
C GLU A 201 -4.01 23.62 19.08
N ILE A 202 -4.06 24.93 18.87
CA ILE A 202 -5.31 25.65 18.59
C ILE A 202 -5.94 25.15 17.28
N LEU A 203 -5.15 25.01 16.21
CA LEU A 203 -5.62 24.51 14.92
C LEU A 203 -6.12 23.07 15.01
N GLU A 204 -5.44 22.19 15.75
CA GLU A 204 -5.87 20.81 15.97
C GLU A 204 -7.23 20.75 16.70
N LYS A 205 -7.43 21.62 17.69
CA LYS A 205 -8.70 21.72 18.39
C LYS A 205 -9.82 22.22 17.49
N LEU A 206 -9.59 23.28 16.72
CA LEU A 206 -10.56 23.81 15.76
C LEU A 206 -10.94 22.77 14.70
N LEU A 207 -9.95 22.02 14.20
CA LEU A 207 -10.19 20.93 13.25
C LEU A 207 -11.07 19.84 13.87
N SER A 208 -10.79 19.43 15.12
CA SER A 208 -11.61 18.46 15.84
C SER A 208 -13.06 18.91 16.00
N ASP A 209 -13.27 20.18 16.34
CA ASP A 209 -14.61 20.74 16.53
C ASP A 209 -15.37 20.88 15.19
N LEU A 210 -14.68 21.25 14.11
CA LEU A 210 -15.26 21.28 12.76
C LEU A 210 -15.69 19.89 12.28
N ILE A 211 -14.89 18.86 12.57
CA ILE A 211 -15.24 17.46 12.25
C ILE A 211 -16.51 17.04 13.00
N LYS A 212 -16.62 17.35 14.29
CA LYS A 212 -17.82 17.04 15.08
C LYS A 212 -19.07 17.74 14.55
N GLU A 213 -18.95 19.01 14.17
CA GLU A 213 -20.07 19.77 13.63
C GLU A 213 -20.51 19.20 12.27
N THR A 214 -19.56 18.82 11.42
CA THR A 214 -19.84 18.18 10.14
C THR A 214 -20.56 16.84 10.34
N GLN A 215 -20.06 15.98 11.24
CA GLN A 215 -20.70 14.70 11.57
C GLN A 215 -22.13 14.88 12.13
N ARG A 216 -22.35 15.94 12.92
CA ARG A 216 -23.69 16.27 13.44
C ARG A 216 -24.62 16.68 12.30
N GLY A 217 -24.15 17.57 11.42
CA GLY A 217 -24.90 17.99 10.24
C GLY A 217 -25.24 16.82 9.31
N GLU A 218 -24.32 15.89 9.09
CA GLU A 218 -24.55 14.67 8.30
C GLU A 218 -25.65 13.79 8.93
N LYS A 219 -25.62 13.61 10.25
CA LYS A 219 -26.63 12.83 10.97
C LYS A 219 -28.01 13.48 10.89
N ASP A 220 -28.07 14.79 11.05
CA ASP A 220 -29.33 15.55 10.93
C ASP A 220 -29.87 15.48 9.50
N LEU A 221 -29.00 15.58 8.49
CA LEU A 221 -29.35 15.43 7.07
C LEU A 221 -29.91 14.04 6.78
N GLN A 222 -29.30 12.97 7.30
CA GLN A 222 -29.83 11.61 7.22
C GLN A 222 -31.24 11.51 7.84
N GLY A 223 -31.46 12.12 9.00
CA GLY A 223 -32.79 12.16 9.63
C GLY A 223 -33.82 12.90 8.77
N TYR A 224 -33.43 14.02 8.16
CA TYR A 224 -34.30 14.75 7.23
C TYR A 224 -34.60 13.94 5.97
N GLU A 225 -33.64 13.19 5.41
CA GLU A 225 -33.85 12.32 4.26
C GLU A 225 -34.86 11.20 4.55
N GLU A 226 -34.78 10.56 5.73
CA GLU A 226 -35.72 9.54 6.17
C GLU A 226 -37.15 10.12 6.28
N VAL A 227 -37.30 11.25 6.97
CA VAL A 227 -38.60 11.92 7.11
C VAL A 227 -39.17 12.35 5.75
N LEU A 228 -38.31 12.83 4.84
CA LEU A 228 -38.72 13.24 3.50
C LEU A 228 -39.20 12.04 2.68
N LEU A 229 -38.53 10.89 2.79
CA LEU A 229 -38.97 9.63 2.16
C LEU A 229 -40.33 9.18 2.68
N ASP A 230 -40.55 9.21 4.00
CA ASP A 230 -41.83 8.85 4.61
C ASP A 230 -42.95 9.78 4.12
N LYS A 231 -42.70 11.10 4.11
CA LYS A 231 -43.67 12.09 3.62
C LYS A 231 -43.98 11.91 2.13
N GLN A 232 -42.99 11.54 1.31
CA GLN A 232 -43.23 11.20 -0.10
C GLN A 232 -44.12 9.96 -0.24
N GLN A 233 -43.93 8.94 0.59
CA GLN A 233 -44.78 7.74 0.57
C GLN A 233 -46.20 8.04 1.04
N GLU A 234 -46.36 8.85 2.09
CA GLU A 234 -47.68 9.33 2.55
C GLU A 234 -48.40 10.12 1.47
N LEU A 235 -47.71 11.03 0.78
CA LEU A 235 -48.27 11.80 -0.33
C LEU A 235 -48.73 10.90 -1.47
N LYS A 236 -47.95 9.87 -1.83
CA LYS A 236 -48.36 8.89 -2.85
C LYS A 236 -49.66 8.17 -2.46
N LYS A 237 -49.75 7.66 -1.23
CA LYS A 237 -50.96 7.00 -0.71
C LYS A 237 -52.16 7.95 -0.71
N CYS A 238 -51.99 9.19 -0.24
CA CYS A 238 -53.05 10.19 -0.25
C CYS A 238 -53.50 10.54 -1.68
N ALA A 239 -52.57 10.61 -2.64
CA ALA A 239 -52.90 10.85 -4.04
C ALA A 239 -53.70 9.69 -4.64
N GLU A 240 -53.33 8.44 -4.36
CA GLU A 240 -54.08 7.24 -4.78
C GLU A 240 -55.51 7.24 -4.22
N ILE A 241 -55.67 7.54 -2.92
CA ILE A 241 -57.00 7.62 -2.28
C ILE A 241 -57.84 8.73 -2.92
N THR A 242 -57.23 9.89 -3.17
CA THR A 242 -57.94 11.03 -3.78
C THR A 242 -58.38 10.70 -5.20
N ALA A 243 -57.54 10.02 -5.99
CA ALA A 243 -57.88 9.55 -7.31
C ALA A 243 -59.05 8.55 -7.28
N GLY A 244 -59.05 7.60 -6.33
CA GLY A 244 -60.15 6.66 -6.14
C GLY A 244 -61.48 7.36 -5.78
N ILE A 245 -61.45 8.33 -4.85
CA ILE A 245 -62.63 9.12 -4.49
C ILE A 245 -63.14 9.94 -5.69
N GLN A 246 -62.23 10.49 -6.52
CA GLN A 246 -62.60 11.21 -7.74
C GLN A 246 -63.29 10.29 -8.76
N GLU A 247 -62.80 9.08 -8.94
CA GLU A 247 -63.42 8.06 -9.80
C GLU A 247 -64.80 7.66 -9.28
N ASP A 248 -64.93 7.36 -7.99
CA ASP A 248 -66.21 7.04 -7.36
C ASP A 248 -67.22 8.19 -7.48
N ASN A 249 -66.78 9.43 -7.26
CA ASN A 249 -67.62 10.61 -7.45
C ASN A 249 -68.07 10.76 -8.92
N ALA A 250 -67.19 10.47 -9.88
CA ALA A 250 -67.56 10.49 -11.30
C ALA A 250 -68.61 9.42 -11.63
N LEU A 251 -68.46 8.20 -11.08
CA LEU A 251 -69.43 7.11 -11.22
C LEU A 251 -70.78 7.44 -10.57
N LEU A 252 -70.76 8.03 -9.37
CA LEU A 252 -71.97 8.47 -8.68
C LEU A 252 -72.67 9.60 -9.45
N CYS A 253 -71.94 10.59 -9.95
CA CYS A 253 -72.49 11.64 -10.81
C CYS A 253 -73.15 11.06 -12.06
N LYS A 254 -72.52 10.09 -12.72
CA LYS A 254 -73.12 9.39 -13.87
C LYS A 254 -74.40 8.65 -13.47
N ARG A 255 -74.40 7.94 -12.34
CA ARG A 255 -75.58 7.25 -11.82
C ARG A 255 -76.72 8.21 -11.50
N ILE A 256 -76.43 9.37 -10.91
CA ILE A 256 -77.42 10.41 -10.63
C ILE A 256 -78.00 10.97 -11.94
N GLN A 257 -77.17 11.20 -12.97
CA GLN A 257 -77.65 11.64 -14.29
C GLN A 257 -78.58 10.61 -14.97
N GLU A 258 -78.35 9.32 -14.74
CA GLU A 258 -79.21 8.23 -15.26
C GLU A 258 -80.51 8.06 -14.46
N GLN A 259 -80.61 8.60 -13.24
CA GLN A 259 -81.83 8.53 -12.44
C GLN A 259 -82.92 9.41 -13.04
N ARG A 260 -84.12 8.82 -13.20
CA ARG A 260 -85.27 9.47 -13.86
C ARG A 260 -86.04 10.45 -13.00
N PHE A 261 -85.81 10.46 -11.69
CA PHE A 261 -86.52 11.30 -10.73
C PHE A 261 -85.51 11.90 -9.78
N SER A 262 -85.55 13.23 -9.63
CA SER A 262 -84.76 13.93 -8.62
C SER A 262 -85.32 13.65 -7.22
N LYS A 263 -84.51 13.90 -6.19
CA LYS A 263 -84.96 13.87 -4.80
C LYS A 263 -86.18 14.79 -4.59
N ASP A 264 -86.13 16.00 -5.15
CA ASP A 264 -87.23 16.97 -5.07
C ASP A 264 -88.49 16.45 -5.80
N ASP A 265 -88.32 15.70 -6.89
CA ASP A 265 -89.45 15.06 -7.58
C ASP A 265 -90.09 13.99 -6.70
N ILE A 266 -89.28 13.20 -5.98
CA ILE A 266 -89.75 12.19 -5.03
C ILE A 266 -90.48 12.86 -3.88
N GLU A 267 -89.93 13.92 -3.28
CA GLU A 267 -90.57 14.67 -2.19
C GLU A 267 -91.91 15.29 -2.65
N HIS A 268 -91.97 15.88 -3.85
CA HIS A 268 -93.22 16.36 -4.41
C HIS A 268 -94.21 15.23 -4.74
N MET A 269 -93.74 14.07 -5.18
CA MET A 269 -94.58 12.89 -5.38
C MET A 269 -95.14 12.38 -4.05
N GLU A 270 -94.32 12.34 -2.99
CA GLU A 270 -94.72 11.98 -1.63
C GLU A 270 -95.75 12.96 -1.08
N GLU A 271 -95.55 14.27 -1.28
CA GLU A 271 -96.49 15.30 -0.87
C GLU A 271 -97.82 15.17 -1.63
N LYS A 272 -97.78 14.96 -2.96
CA LYS A 272 -98.97 14.70 -3.77
C LYS A 272 -99.69 13.42 -3.31
N LEU A 273 -98.96 12.37 -2.95
CA LEU A 273 -99.52 11.14 -2.40
C LEU A 273 -100.17 11.39 -1.03
N ALA A 274 -99.53 12.16 -0.15
CA ALA A 274 -100.07 12.55 1.15
C ALA A 274 -101.35 13.38 0.99
N ARG A 275 -101.35 14.39 0.11
CA ARG A 275 -102.54 15.19 -0.23
C ARG A 275 -103.66 14.33 -0.79
N ARG A 276 -103.37 13.42 -1.74
CA ARG A 276 -104.36 12.49 -2.30
C ARG A 276 -104.93 11.56 -1.22
N LYS A 277 -104.10 11.06 -0.30
CA LYS A 277 -104.56 10.26 0.84
C LYS A 277 -105.49 11.07 1.75
N ALA A 278 -105.15 12.33 2.03
CA ALA A 278 -106.01 13.21 2.84
C ALA A 278 -107.35 13.51 2.16
N VAL A 279 -107.36 13.79 0.85
CA VAL A 279 -108.60 13.98 0.07
C VAL A 279 -109.44 12.71 0.05
N LEU A 280 -108.83 11.54 -0.14
CA LEU A 280 -109.54 10.26 -0.06
C LEU A 280 -110.18 10.04 1.32
N GLN A 281 -109.49 10.43 2.39
CA GLN A 281 -110.02 10.37 3.75
C GLN A 281 -111.22 11.31 3.93
N MET A 282 -111.10 12.57 3.51
CA MET A 282 -112.22 13.52 3.54
C MET A 282 -113.40 13.05 2.69
N LEU A 283 -113.18 12.49 1.51
CA LEU A 283 -114.25 11.94 0.67
C LEU A 283 -114.93 10.73 1.34
N LYS A 284 -114.17 9.88 2.05
CA LYS A 284 -114.76 8.78 2.84
C LYS A 284 -115.65 9.34 3.96
N GLU A 285 -115.21 10.38 4.64
CA GLU A 285 -115.97 11.05 5.71
C GLU A 285 -117.22 11.75 5.16
N ASN A 286 -117.10 12.48 4.05
CA ASN A 286 -118.24 13.10 3.36
C ASN A 286 -119.24 12.05 2.86
N ARG A 287 -118.77 10.93 2.31
CA ARG A 287 -119.63 9.80 1.92
C ARG A 287 -120.38 9.23 3.13
N MET A 288 -119.70 9.07 4.26
CA MET A 288 -120.33 8.64 5.52
C MET A 288 -121.39 9.64 6.00
N HIS A 289 -121.08 10.94 5.96
CA HIS A 289 -122.01 12.00 6.33
C HIS A 289 -123.22 12.06 5.41
N ALA A 290 -123.02 12.04 4.10
CA ALA A 290 -124.09 11.99 3.10
C ALA A 290 -124.96 10.73 3.27
N GLY A 291 -124.35 9.59 3.61
CA GLY A 291 -125.09 8.37 3.95
C GLY A 291 -125.98 8.53 5.19
N LYS A 292 -125.49 9.22 6.23
CA LYS A 292 -126.30 9.54 7.42
C LYS A 292 -127.45 10.50 7.09
N GLU A 293 -127.19 11.55 6.33
CA GLU A 293 -128.23 12.51 5.91
C GLU A 293 -129.26 11.86 4.96
N ALA A 294 -128.83 11.01 4.02
CA ALA A 294 -129.75 10.24 3.19
C ALA A 294 -130.64 9.32 4.04
N SER A 295 -130.08 8.61 5.03
CA SER A 295 -130.86 7.82 5.97
C SER A 295 -131.86 8.67 6.76
N LYS A 296 -131.50 9.90 7.14
CA LYS A 296 -132.36 10.83 7.87
C LYS A 296 -133.50 11.36 6.99
N VAL A 297 -133.22 11.71 5.75
CA VAL A 297 -134.22 12.09 4.75
C VAL A 297 -135.15 10.91 4.46
N GLU A 298 -134.64 9.69 4.34
CA GLU A 298 -135.47 8.50 4.17
C GLU A 298 -136.42 8.31 5.37
N ILE A 299 -135.93 8.50 6.61
CA ILE A 299 -136.77 8.49 7.81
C ILE A 299 -137.83 9.60 7.76
N GLN A 300 -137.48 10.83 7.37
CA GLN A 300 -138.44 11.93 7.23
C GLN A 300 -139.49 11.65 6.14
N LYS A 301 -139.08 11.08 5.00
CA LYS A 301 -139.97 10.67 3.92
C LYS A 301 -140.94 9.59 4.39
N VAL A 302 -140.47 8.60 5.15
CA VAL A 302 -141.33 7.59 5.78
C VAL A 302 -142.35 8.25 6.72
N LYS A 303 -141.91 9.23 7.52
CA LYS A 303 -142.78 9.99 8.42
C LYS A 303 -143.85 10.81 7.68
N ILE A 304 -143.48 11.51 6.60
CA ILE A 304 -144.43 12.27 5.77
C ILE A 304 -145.40 11.31 5.05
N MET A 305 -144.92 10.15 4.57
CA MET A 305 -145.81 9.12 4.02
C MET A 305 -146.83 8.64 5.05
N GLU A 306 -146.42 8.50 6.31
CA GLU A 306 -147.31 8.13 7.41
C GLU A 306 -148.32 9.25 7.72
N GLU A 307 -147.89 10.51 7.71
CA GLU A 307 -148.77 11.69 7.87
C GLU A 307 -149.78 11.84 6.72
N ILE A 308 -149.37 11.60 5.46
CA ILE A 308 -150.28 11.54 4.30
C ILE A 308 -151.26 10.38 4.48
N GLY A 309 -150.78 9.21 4.93
CA GLY A 309 -151.65 8.07 5.25
C GLY A 309 -152.68 8.40 6.34
N GLN A 310 -152.29 9.17 7.36
CA GLN A 310 -153.19 9.66 8.40
C GLN A 310 -154.17 10.73 7.88
N ALA A 311 -153.72 11.63 7.01
CA ALA A 311 -154.58 12.64 6.37
C ALA A 311 -155.60 11.99 5.43
N ALA A 312 -155.20 10.96 4.67
CA ALA A 312 -156.09 10.14 3.85
C ALA A 312 -157.12 9.41 4.73
N LYS A 313 -156.71 8.86 5.87
CA LYS A 313 -157.64 8.30 6.87
C LYS A 313 -158.63 9.34 7.41
N LYS A 314 -158.17 10.55 7.74
CA LYS A 314 -159.03 11.65 8.22
C LYS A 314 -160.00 12.14 7.13
N PHE A 315 -159.56 12.22 5.87
CA PHE A 315 -160.43 12.56 4.74
C PHE A 315 -161.51 11.50 4.54
N ASN A 316 -161.14 10.22 4.59
CA ASN A 316 -162.10 9.11 4.52
C ASN A 316 -163.09 9.11 5.70
N GLN A 317 -162.67 9.55 6.89
CA GLN A 317 -163.56 9.70 8.06
C GLN A 317 -164.50 10.92 7.95
N ARG A 318 -164.10 11.98 7.23
CA ARG A 318 -164.92 13.18 6.99
C ARG A 318 -165.90 13.02 5.84
N ALA A 319 -165.62 12.13 4.88
CA ALA A 319 -166.55 11.76 3.82
C ALA A 319 -167.68 10.81 4.28
N ALA A 320 -167.64 10.35 5.54
CA ALA A 320 -168.60 9.40 6.12
C ALA A 320 -169.65 10.06 7.06
N ARG A 321 -169.80 11.39 7.04
CA ARG A 321 -170.87 12.15 7.73
C ARG A 321 -171.29 13.35 6.89
#